data_AF-A0A931AVR7-F1
#
_entry.id   AF-A0A931AVR7-F1
#
_cell.length_a   1.000
_cell.length_b   1.000
_cell.length_c   1.000
_cell.angle_alpha   90.00
_cell.angle_beta   90.00
_cell.angle_gamma   90.00
#
_symmetry.space_group_name_H-M   'P 1'
#
loop_
_entity.id
_entity.type
_entity.pdbx_description
1 polymer ?
#
loop_
_entity_poly.entity_id
_entity_poly.type
_entity_poly.pdbx_seq_one_letter_code
_entity_poly.pdbx_strand_id
1 'polypeptide(L)'
;MAKKKLLVVSIMVFSLLLFPLTALGAGHGSASSGFYSTETLAEFDGTDDNPAYVGYHGRIYDLSDTFADGSHAGHDAGMDLTEEFYEAHEAELMEGREVVGYYLSRAMTEEELANYDGHNDNPAYVAVDGIIYDGSDTFSDGTHGGHEAGQDLTDEFQGQHGEDTLMAMPVVGALVSYELTLDELAEYDGQDGNDAFVAVDGFIFDVTESFEDGEHFGHEAGQDLTDEIEEADHLRSVLPDVPVVGVLVE
;
A
#
# COMPACT_ATOMS: atom_id res chain seq x y z
N MET A 1 -46.40 47.04 11.71
CA MET A 1 -45.44 46.60 12.75
C MET A 1 -45.26 45.10 12.61
N ALA A 2 -44.15 44.66 12.00
CA ALA A 2 -43.87 43.26 11.70
C ALA A 2 -43.23 42.58 12.91
N LYS A 3 -43.76 41.42 13.34
CA LYS A 3 -43.11 40.52 14.31
C LYS A 3 -42.15 39.62 13.54
N LYS A 4 -40.84 39.79 13.76
CA LYS A 4 -39.81 38.89 13.21
C LYS A 4 -39.93 37.52 13.88
N LYS A 5 -39.92 36.47 13.04
CA LYS A 5 -39.77 35.07 13.42
C LYS A 5 -38.35 34.85 13.94
N LEU A 6 -38.21 34.18 15.08
CA LEU A 6 -36.93 33.67 15.57
C LEU A 6 -36.81 32.23 15.04
N LEU A 7 -35.99 32.05 14.01
CA LEU A 7 -35.57 30.72 13.55
C LEU A 7 -34.39 30.33 14.45
N VAL A 8 -34.55 29.30 15.27
CA VAL A 8 -33.44 28.71 16.02
C VAL A 8 -32.71 27.80 15.03
N VAL A 9 -31.57 28.26 14.53
CA VAL A 9 -30.61 27.41 13.81
C VAL A 9 -29.84 26.65 14.87
N SER A 10 -30.12 25.35 14.98
CA SER A 10 -29.33 24.43 15.78
C SER A 10 -28.04 24.17 15.00
N ILE A 11 -26.96 24.84 15.38
CA ILE A 11 -25.61 24.54 14.89
C ILE A 11 -25.26 23.18 15.51
N MET A 12 -25.37 22.10 14.73
CA MET A 12 -24.65 20.87 15.05
C MET A 12 -23.18 21.18 14.82
N VAL A 13 -22.47 21.38 15.93
CA VAL A 13 -21.01 21.34 15.92
C VAL A 13 -20.66 19.88 15.64
N PHE A 14 -20.30 19.57 14.40
CA PHE A 14 -19.61 18.32 14.11
C PHE A 14 -18.25 18.44 14.79
N SER A 15 -18.15 17.82 15.96
CA SER A 15 -16.86 17.58 16.59
C SER A 15 -16.08 16.75 15.59
N LEU A 16 -14.98 17.29 15.04
CA LEU A 16 -13.93 16.46 14.48
C LEU A 16 -13.66 15.40 15.55
N LEU A 17 -14.07 14.16 15.28
CA LEU A 17 -13.56 13.03 16.00
C LEU A 17 -12.11 12.94 15.57
N LEU A 18 -11.21 13.51 16.37
CA LEU A 18 -9.89 12.90 16.52
C LEU A 18 -10.20 11.46 16.90
N PHE A 19 -10.08 10.54 15.94
CA PHE A 19 -9.88 9.16 16.30
C PHE A 19 -8.58 9.14 17.11
N PRO A 20 -8.60 8.83 18.41
CA PRO A 20 -7.37 8.46 19.04
C PRO A 20 -6.87 7.26 18.25
N LEU A 21 -5.64 7.33 17.75
CA LEU A 21 -4.93 6.17 17.23
C LEU A 21 -4.72 5.22 18.40
N THR A 22 -5.78 4.49 18.75
CA THR A 22 -5.69 3.33 19.62
C THR A 22 -5.04 2.28 18.77
N ALA A 23 -3.74 2.05 19.01
CA ALA A 23 -3.06 0.83 18.63
C ALA A 23 -3.97 -0.35 18.99
N LEU A 24 -4.58 -0.95 17.97
CA LEU A 24 -5.30 -2.20 18.12
C LEU A 24 -4.23 -3.26 18.31
N GLY A 25 -4.15 -3.78 19.53
CA GLY A 25 -3.18 -4.81 19.87
C GLY A 25 -3.32 -6.06 19.01
N ALA A 26 -2.17 -6.57 18.59
CA ALA A 26 -1.84 -7.98 18.37
C ALA A 26 -3.03 -8.93 18.13
N GLY A 27 -3.32 -9.17 16.85
CA GLY A 27 -4.04 -10.33 16.36
C GLY A 27 -3.41 -10.76 15.04
N HIS A 28 -2.65 -11.86 15.08
CA HIS A 28 -2.03 -12.49 13.91
C HIS A 28 -3.10 -12.94 12.89
N GLY A 29 -2.79 -12.76 11.61
CA GLY A 29 -3.48 -13.38 10.47
C GLY A 29 -4.46 -12.47 9.73
N SER A 30 -3.93 -11.54 8.93
CA SER A 30 -4.51 -11.00 7.68
C SER A 30 -3.59 -9.86 7.26
N ALA A 31 -2.94 -9.97 6.09
CA ALA A 31 -2.11 -8.89 5.56
C ALA A 31 -2.98 -7.62 5.36
N SER A 32 -2.91 -6.71 6.30
CA SER A 32 -3.31 -5.31 6.09
C SER A 32 -2.19 -4.43 6.65
N SER A 33 -1.00 -4.56 6.05
CA SER A 33 0.07 -3.57 6.20
C SER A 33 0.25 -2.95 4.83
N GLY A 34 -0.12 -1.68 4.73
CA GLY A 34 -0.29 -0.96 3.47
C GLY A 34 0.85 -1.00 2.46
N PHE A 35 0.51 -0.54 1.27
CA PHE A 35 1.48 -0.30 0.21
C PHE A 35 2.00 1.14 0.27
N TYR A 36 3.32 1.31 0.14
CA TYR A 36 4.01 2.59 0.16
C TYR A 36 4.66 2.80 -1.20
N SER A 37 4.25 3.83 -1.95
CA SER A 37 5.00 4.31 -3.12
C SER A 37 6.30 4.98 -2.69
N THR A 38 7.14 5.37 -3.65
CA THR A 38 8.36 6.16 -3.37
C THR A 38 7.99 7.45 -2.63
N GLU A 39 6.95 8.11 -3.12
CA GLU A 39 6.43 9.39 -2.66
C GLU A 39 5.81 9.26 -1.27
N THR A 40 4.99 8.22 -1.04
CA THR A 40 4.41 7.96 0.27
C THR A 40 5.47 7.57 1.29
N LEU A 41 6.45 6.73 0.94
CA LEU A 41 7.51 6.33 1.86
C LEU A 41 8.36 7.53 2.31
N ALA A 42 8.59 8.50 1.42
CA ALA A 42 9.36 9.70 1.72
C ALA A 42 8.75 10.59 2.83
N GLU A 43 7.46 10.45 3.13
CA GLU A 43 6.83 11.16 4.27
C GLU A 43 7.25 10.58 5.64
N PHE A 44 7.84 9.39 5.67
CA PHE A 44 8.28 8.69 6.88
C PHE A 44 9.81 8.80 7.04
N ASP A 45 10.29 10.05 7.06
CA ASP A 45 11.71 10.41 7.03
C ASP A 45 12.37 10.53 8.42
N GLY A 46 11.64 10.29 9.51
CA GLY A 46 12.15 10.42 10.87
C GLY A 46 12.37 11.86 11.34
N THR A 47 11.91 12.87 10.60
CA THR A 47 12.02 14.30 10.96
C THR A 47 10.67 14.88 11.36
N ASP A 48 10.65 16.04 12.02
CA ASP A 48 9.41 16.74 12.40
C ASP A 48 8.33 15.88 13.10
N ASP A 49 8.78 14.95 13.96
CA ASP A 49 7.98 13.95 14.68
C ASP A 49 7.38 12.82 13.80
N ASN A 50 7.75 12.73 12.52
CA ASN A 50 7.42 11.61 11.65
C ASN A 50 8.17 10.33 12.07
N PRO A 51 7.58 9.14 11.86
CA PRO A 51 8.32 7.88 11.97
C PRO A 51 9.47 7.83 10.97
N ALA A 52 10.52 7.07 11.26
CA ALA A 52 11.61 6.80 10.33
C ALA A 52 11.46 5.41 9.73
N TYR A 53 10.89 5.30 8.52
CA TYR A 53 10.68 4.03 7.85
C TYR A 53 11.71 3.80 6.74
N VAL A 54 12.05 2.55 6.51
CA VAL A 54 13.01 2.15 5.47
C VAL A 54 12.47 0.96 4.69
N GLY A 55 12.58 1.02 3.37
CA GLY A 55 12.34 -0.11 2.48
C GLY A 55 13.54 -1.05 2.42
N TYR A 56 13.29 -2.36 2.43
CA TYR A 56 14.29 -3.40 2.18
C TYR A 56 13.63 -4.67 1.65
N HIS A 57 14.07 -5.15 0.48
CA HIS A 57 13.48 -6.28 -0.25
C HIS A 57 11.95 -6.18 -0.39
N GLY A 58 11.47 -4.97 -0.70
CA GLY A 58 10.06 -4.66 -0.91
C GLY A 58 9.20 -4.65 0.36
N ARG A 59 9.81 -4.70 1.56
CA ARG A 59 9.14 -4.53 2.85
C ARG A 59 9.51 -3.20 3.46
N ILE A 60 8.59 -2.59 4.18
CA ILE A 60 8.81 -1.35 4.93
C ILE A 60 8.97 -1.69 6.41
N TYR A 61 10.05 -1.20 7.01
CA TYR A 61 10.41 -1.44 8.40
C TYR A 61 10.40 -0.14 9.19
N ASP A 62 9.85 -0.18 10.41
CA ASP A 62 10.02 0.92 11.35
C ASP A 62 11.42 0.88 11.97
N LEU A 63 12.26 1.84 11.58
CA LEU A 63 13.61 2.05 12.08
C LEU A 63 13.77 3.33 12.90
N SER A 64 12.68 3.86 13.47
CA SER A 64 12.67 5.12 14.25
C SER A 64 13.63 5.15 15.44
N ASP A 65 13.96 3.99 16.02
CA ASP A 65 14.96 3.88 17.09
C ASP A 65 16.41 4.01 16.60
N THR A 66 16.64 3.72 15.32
CA THR A 66 17.95 3.67 14.65
C THR A 66 18.23 4.95 13.87
N PHE A 67 17.20 5.47 13.19
CA PHE A 67 17.19 6.70 12.41
C PHE A 67 16.51 7.83 13.20
N ALA A 68 16.93 8.01 14.46
CA ALA A 68 16.24 8.89 15.42
C ALA A 68 16.27 10.40 15.05
N ASP A 69 17.11 10.79 14.09
CA ASP A 69 17.16 12.14 13.49
C ASP A 69 16.94 12.12 11.97
N GLY A 70 16.32 11.04 11.47
CA GLY A 70 16.07 10.79 10.06
C GLY A 70 17.24 10.20 9.28
N SER A 71 18.40 9.98 9.93
CA SER A 71 19.57 9.42 9.25
C SER A 71 20.30 8.37 10.10
N HIS A 72 20.92 7.40 9.43
CA HIS A 72 21.80 6.43 10.06
C HIS A 72 22.95 6.04 9.15
N ALA A 73 24.18 6.04 9.66
CA ALA A 73 25.38 5.59 8.95
C ALA A 73 25.63 6.24 7.56
N GLY A 74 24.99 7.37 7.25
CA GLY A 74 25.09 8.04 5.95
C GLY A 74 23.95 7.71 4.98
N HIS A 75 22.95 6.96 5.43
CA HIS A 75 21.69 6.71 4.75
C HIS A 75 20.56 7.49 5.44
N ASP A 76 19.57 7.91 4.65
CA ASP A 76 18.41 8.63 5.13
C ASP A 76 17.22 7.66 5.27
N ALA A 77 16.28 7.95 6.17
CA ALA A 77 14.99 7.27 6.22
C ALA A 77 14.05 7.79 5.12
N GLY A 78 12.90 7.16 4.95
CA GLY A 78 11.92 7.48 3.92
C GLY A 78 12.31 6.99 2.52
N MET A 79 13.17 5.98 2.43
CA MET A 79 13.61 5.41 1.14
C MET A 79 13.78 3.89 1.21
N ASP A 80 13.74 3.26 0.03
CA ASP A 80 14.16 1.87 -0.14
C ASP A 80 15.69 1.80 -0.19
N LEU A 81 16.28 1.05 0.76
CA LEU A 81 17.71 0.86 0.94
C LEU A 81 18.18 -0.54 0.53
N THR A 82 17.37 -1.27 -0.25
CA THR A 82 17.67 -2.64 -0.70
C THR A 82 19.07 -2.76 -1.31
N GLU A 83 19.44 -1.87 -2.23
CA GLU A 83 20.73 -1.93 -2.93
C GLU A 83 21.88 -1.49 -2.03
N GLU A 84 21.67 -0.47 -1.21
CA GLU A 84 22.64 0.10 -0.29
C GLU A 84 23.04 -0.89 0.81
N PHE A 85 22.06 -1.60 1.37
CA PHE A 85 22.28 -2.53 2.48
C PHE A 85 22.94 -3.84 2.02
N TYR A 86 22.80 -4.19 0.75
CA TYR A 86 23.50 -5.32 0.14
C TYR A 86 25.02 -5.18 0.25
N GLU A 87 25.55 -3.96 0.18
CA GLU A 87 27.00 -3.69 0.29
C GLU A 87 27.49 -3.55 1.75
N ALA A 88 26.61 -3.11 2.66
CA ALA A 88 26.96 -2.69 4.01
C ALA A 88 26.87 -3.79 5.10
N HIS A 89 26.36 -4.98 4.79
CA HIS A 89 26.00 -6.04 5.76
C HIS A 89 24.87 -5.64 6.74
N GLU A 90 24.00 -4.72 6.35
CA GLU A 90 22.94 -4.18 7.22
C GLU A 90 21.65 -5.03 7.24
N ALA A 91 21.62 -6.17 6.54
CA ALA A 91 20.50 -7.11 6.60
C ALA A 91 20.19 -7.60 8.04
N GLU A 92 21.20 -7.66 8.92
CA GLU A 92 21.00 -7.96 10.35
C GLU A 92 20.16 -6.90 11.07
N LEU A 93 20.10 -5.66 10.57
CA LEU A 93 19.24 -4.62 11.14
C LEU A 93 17.76 -5.00 11.04
N MET A 94 17.37 -5.77 10.02
CA MET A 94 15.99 -6.19 9.79
C MET A 94 15.59 -7.42 10.62
N GLU A 95 16.54 -8.11 11.24
CA GLU A 95 16.27 -9.31 12.01
C GLU A 95 15.40 -8.98 13.23
N GLY A 96 14.20 -9.56 13.28
CA GLY A 96 13.24 -9.35 14.38
C GLY A 96 12.59 -7.97 14.42
N ARG A 97 12.72 -7.18 13.34
CA ARG A 97 12.03 -5.89 13.20
C ARG A 97 10.59 -6.08 12.76
N GLU A 98 9.78 -5.09 13.10
CA GLU A 98 8.39 -5.01 12.66
C GLU A 98 8.33 -4.57 11.20
N VAL A 99 7.58 -5.32 10.40
CA VAL A 99 7.19 -4.92 9.04
C VAL A 99 5.90 -4.12 9.15
N VAL A 100 5.93 -2.87 8.73
CA VAL A 100 4.80 -1.93 8.79
C VAL A 100 4.10 -1.76 7.44
N GLY A 101 4.62 -2.39 6.39
CA GLY A 101 4.04 -2.37 5.05
C GLY A 101 4.91 -2.99 3.98
N TYR A 102 4.48 -2.79 2.75
CA TYR A 102 5.15 -3.26 1.54
C TYR A 102 5.43 -2.10 0.60
N TYR A 103 6.53 -2.18 -0.13
CA TYR A 103 6.90 -1.19 -1.11
C TYR A 103 6.13 -1.44 -2.42
N LEU A 104 5.42 -0.44 -2.90
CA LEU A 104 4.61 -0.50 -4.11
C LEU A 104 5.46 -0.13 -5.34
N SER A 105 6.40 -1.00 -5.68
CA SER A 105 7.23 -0.77 -6.87
C SER A 105 6.48 -1.03 -8.17
N ARG A 106 5.49 -1.92 -8.10
CA ARG A 106 4.66 -2.36 -9.23
C ARG A 106 3.33 -2.92 -8.72
N ALA A 107 2.32 -2.85 -9.55
CA ALA A 107 1.10 -3.64 -9.41
C ALA A 107 0.85 -4.42 -10.71
N MET A 108 0.28 -5.62 -10.59
CA MET A 108 -0.02 -6.49 -11.73
C MET A 108 -1.38 -7.14 -11.60
N THR A 109 -2.06 -7.33 -12.72
CA THR A 109 -3.25 -8.20 -12.76
C THR A 109 -2.86 -9.68 -12.72
N GLU A 110 -3.84 -10.57 -12.51
CA GLU A 110 -3.61 -12.02 -12.66
C GLU A 110 -3.10 -12.38 -14.06
N GLU A 111 -3.58 -11.70 -15.10
CA GLU A 111 -3.14 -11.93 -16.49
C GLU A 111 -1.67 -11.54 -16.69
N GLU A 112 -1.26 -10.41 -16.13
CA GLU A 112 0.14 -10.00 -16.16
C GLU A 112 1.03 -10.93 -15.33
N LEU A 113 0.59 -11.27 -14.11
CA LEU A 113 1.30 -12.18 -13.20
C LEU A 113 1.55 -13.55 -13.86
N ALA A 114 0.60 -14.07 -14.63
CA ALA A 114 0.73 -15.33 -15.35
C ALA A 114 1.90 -15.40 -16.34
N ASN A 115 2.50 -14.26 -16.72
CA ASN A 115 3.69 -14.23 -17.57
C ASN A 115 5.00 -14.46 -16.80
N TYR A 116 4.96 -14.44 -15.46
CA TYR A 116 6.09 -14.70 -14.58
C TYR A 116 6.02 -16.14 -14.06
N ASP A 117 6.03 -17.06 -15.02
CA ASP A 117 5.76 -18.48 -14.85
C ASP A 117 6.99 -19.32 -14.49
N GLY A 118 8.18 -18.72 -14.37
CA GLY A 118 9.41 -19.46 -14.07
C GLY A 118 9.94 -20.35 -15.19
N HIS A 119 9.29 -20.38 -16.36
CA HIS A 119 9.69 -21.19 -17.50
C HIS A 119 10.56 -20.42 -18.49
N ASN A 120 11.45 -21.11 -19.21
CA ASN A 120 12.28 -20.50 -20.25
C ASN A 120 13.08 -19.27 -19.77
N ASP A 121 13.59 -19.33 -18.53
CA ASP A 121 14.32 -18.24 -17.87
C ASP A 121 13.45 -17.02 -17.51
N ASN A 122 12.12 -17.10 -17.61
CA ASN A 122 11.23 -16.12 -17.00
C ASN A 122 11.37 -16.17 -15.47
N PRO A 123 11.26 -15.03 -14.76
CA PRO A 123 11.12 -15.04 -13.30
C PRO A 123 9.89 -15.84 -12.87
N ALA A 124 9.91 -16.41 -11.67
CA ALA A 124 8.81 -17.18 -11.10
C ALA A 124 8.17 -16.40 -9.95
N TYR A 125 7.09 -15.67 -10.23
CA TYR A 125 6.40 -14.87 -9.22
C TYR A 125 5.14 -15.56 -8.73
N VAL A 126 4.76 -15.32 -7.47
CA VAL A 126 3.50 -15.83 -6.90
C VAL A 126 2.84 -14.74 -6.07
N ALA A 127 1.51 -14.69 -6.07
CA ALA A 127 0.77 -13.83 -5.16
C ALA A 127 0.28 -14.61 -3.94
N VAL A 128 0.33 -13.98 -2.76
CA VAL A 128 -0.31 -14.46 -1.53
C VAL A 128 -0.88 -13.25 -0.79
N ASP A 129 -2.17 -13.31 -0.46
CA ASP A 129 -2.92 -12.24 0.21
C ASP A 129 -2.74 -10.88 -0.48
N GLY A 130 -2.80 -10.86 -1.82
CA GLY A 130 -2.68 -9.64 -2.62
C GLY A 130 -1.25 -9.11 -2.80
N ILE A 131 -0.23 -9.78 -2.25
CA ILE A 131 1.18 -9.37 -2.35
C ILE A 131 1.91 -10.33 -3.29
N ILE A 132 2.67 -9.78 -4.23
CA ILE A 132 3.45 -10.54 -5.20
C ILE A 132 4.87 -10.72 -4.66
N TYR A 133 5.33 -11.96 -4.60
CA TYR A 133 6.65 -12.36 -4.14
C TYR A 133 7.48 -12.93 -5.29
N ASP A 134 8.78 -12.66 -5.27
CA ASP A 134 9.74 -13.33 -6.14
C ASP A 134 10.09 -14.71 -5.58
N GLY A 135 9.48 -15.73 -6.16
CA GLY A 135 9.68 -17.13 -5.82
C GLY A 135 10.72 -17.83 -6.71
N SER A 136 11.52 -17.11 -7.51
CA SER A 136 12.40 -17.70 -8.53
C SER A 136 13.40 -18.73 -7.97
N ASP A 137 13.87 -18.55 -6.74
CA ASP A 137 14.76 -19.51 -6.07
C ASP A 137 14.03 -20.79 -5.57
N THR A 138 12.71 -20.74 -5.48
CA THR A 138 11.85 -21.80 -4.91
C THR A 138 11.12 -22.60 -5.99
N PHE A 139 10.65 -21.93 -7.04
CA PHE A 139 9.91 -22.50 -8.17
C PHE A 139 10.86 -22.90 -9.29
N SER A 140 11.45 -24.10 -9.18
CA SER A 140 12.39 -24.63 -10.18
C SER A 140 11.64 -24.96 -11.48
N ASP A 141 11.99 -24.27 -12.56
CA ASP A 141 11.30 -24.38 -13.86
C ASP A 141 9.79 -24.19 -13.69
N GLY A 142 9.40 -23.14 -12.98
CA GLY A 142 8.00 -22.75 -12.77
C GLY A 142 7.22 -23.53 -11.73
N THR A 143 7.78 -24.58 -11.14
CA THR A 143 7.01 -25.50 -10.28
C THR A 143 7.57 -25.62 -8.86
N HIS A 144 6.67 -25.65 -7.87
CA HIS A 144 6.99 -25.99 -6.48
C HIS A 144 5.85 -26.77 -5.82
N GLY A 145 6.14 -27.94 -5.26
CA GLY A 145 5.14 -28.68 -4.46
C GLY A 145 3.89 -29.14 -5.23
N GLY A 146 3.90 -29.08 -6.56
CA GLY A 146 2.73 -29.37 -7.41
C GLY A 146 1.91 -28.13 -7.79
N HIS A 147 2.37 -26.94 -7.40
CA HIS A 147 1.84 -25.64 -7.79
C HIS A 147 2.74 -24.98 -8.82
N GLU A 148 2.16 -24.08 -9.60
CA GLU A 148 2.82 -23.34 -10.67
C GLU A 148 3.05 -21.88 -10.23
N ALA A 149 4.13 -21.27 -10.70
CA ALA A 149 4.32 -19.83 -10.61
C ALA A 149 3.38 -19.09 -11.57
N GLY A 150 3.31 -17.77 -11.42
CA GLY A 150 2.40 -16.90 -12.16
C GLY A 150 0.95 -16.97 -11.66
N GLN A 151 0.73 -17.35 -10.41
CA GLN A 151 -0.60 -17.56 -9.82
C GLN A 151 -0.75 -16.86 -8.47
N ASP A 152 -1.99 -16.52 -8.13
CA ASP A 152 -2.38 -16.31 -6.74
C ASP A 152 -2.52 -17.66 -6.05
N LEU A 153 -1.68 -17.89 -5.05
CA LEU A 153 -1.59 -19.12 -4.26
C LEU A 153 -2.03 -18.88 -2.81
N THR A 154 -2.84 -17.86 -2.56
CA THR A 154 -3.31 -17.50 -1.21
C THR A 154 -3.88 -18.70 -0.46
N ASP A 155 -4.85 -19.40 -1.07
CA ASP A 155 -5.52 -20.53 -0.45
C ASP A 155 -4.58 -21.74 -0.26
N GLU A 156 -3.71 -21.99 -1.23
CA GLU A 156 -2.75 -23.10 -1.23
C GLU A 156 -1.64 -22.91 -0.20
N PHE A 157 -1.19 -21.67 -0.02
CA PHE A 157 -0.10 -21.30 0.87
C PHE A 157 -0.48 -21.51 2.33
N GLN A 158 -1.66 -21.01 2.72
CA GLN A 158 -2.19 -21.07 4.09
C GLN A 158 -2.38 -22.51 4.61
N GLY A 159 -2.36 -23.52 3.73
CA GLY A 159 -2.47 -24.94 4.08
C GLY A 159 -1.15 -25.70 4.27
N GLN A 160 -0.01 -25.18 3.79
CA GLN A 160 1.25 -25.94 3.69
C GLN A 160 2.47 -25.23 4.30
N HIS A 161 2.47 -23.90 4.32
CA HIS A 161 3.60 -23.08 4.76
C HIS A 161 3.18 -22.07 5.82
N GLY A 162 4.17 -21.50 6.53
CA GLY A 162 3.96 -20.39 7.47
C GLY A 162 4.53 -19.09 6.90
N GLU A 163 4.14 -17.96 7.50
CA GLU A 163 4.55 -16.61 7.09
C GLU A 163 6.08 -16.43 6.98
N ASP A 164 6.86 -17.13 7.81
CA ASP A 164 8.34 -17.13 7.76
C ASP A 164 8.88 -17.51 6.37
N THR A 165 8.16 -18.35 5.61
CA THR A 165 8.54 -18.71 4.24
C THR A 165 8.42 -17.51 3.30
N LEU A 166 7.34 -16.72 3.39
CA LEU A 166 7.17 -15.52 2.57
C LEU A 166 8.19 -14.46 2.96
N MET A 167 8.50 -14.32 4.25
CA MET A 167 9.52 -13.38 4.75
C MET A 167 10.91 -13.62 4.15
N ALA A 168 11.21 -14.83 3.68
CA ALA A 168 12.46 -15.15 3.00
C ALA A 168 12.49 -14.75 1.51
N MET A 169 11.33 -14.41 0.92
CA MET A 169 11.22 -14.03 -0.48
C MET A 169 11.18 -12.50 -0.63
N PRO A 170 11.86 -11.92 -1.65
CA PRO A 170 11.68 -10.51 -2.00
C PRO A 170 10.22 -10.24 -2.37
N VAL A 171 9.71 -9.08 -1.95
CA VAL A 171 8.40 -8.59 -2.41
C VAL A 171 8.60 -7.81 -3.72
N VAL A 172 7.74 -8.07 -4.69
CA VAL A 172 7.74 -7.45 -6.01
C VAL A 172 6.71 -6.31 -6.06
N GLY A 173 5.53 -6.50 -5.48
CA GLY A 173 4.45 -5.52 -5.63
C GLY A 173 3.09 -6.03 -5.20
N ALA A 174 2.03 -5.40 -5.72
CA ALA A 174 0.64 -5.73 -5.43
C ALA A 174 -0.01 -6.54 -6.57
N LEU A 175 -0.84 -7.52 -6.21
CA LEU A 175 -1.80 -8.11 -7.13
C LEU A 175 -3.05 -7.25 -7.13
N VAL A 176 -3.47 -6.80 -8.31
CA VAL A 176 -4.60 -5.87 -8.48
C VAL A 176 -5.64 -6.43 -9.44
N SER A 177 -6.86 -5.89 -9.37
CA SER A 177 -7.99 -6.34 -10.18
C SER A 177 -8.23 -5.51 -11.44
N TYR A 178 -7.71 -4.27 -11.48
CA TYR A 178 -8.05 -3.31 -12.51
C TYR A 178 -6.81 -2.70 -13.20
N GLU A 179 -6.89 -2.61 -14.52
CA GLU A 179 -6.09 -1.71 -15.36
C GLU A 179 -7.07 -0.74 -16.01
N LEU A 180 -7.07 0.52 -15.60
CA LEU A 180 -8.07 1.50 -16.07
C LEU A 180 -7.39 2.66 -16.79
N THR A 181 -7.99 3.10 -17.89
CA THR A 181 -7.72 4.45 -18.39
C THR A 181 -8.37 5.49 -17.47
N LEU A 182 -7.98 6.76 -17.59
CA LEU A 182 -8.65 7.85 -16.86
C LEU A 182 -10.14 7.95 -17.17
N ASP A 183 -10.55 7.69 -18.41
CA ASP A 183 -11.97 7.70 -18.80
C ASP A 183 -12.75 6.56 -18.13
N GLU A 184 -12.12 5.40 -17.92
CA GLU A 184 -12.74 4.27 -17.21
C GLU A 184 -12.75 4.47 -15.70
N LEU A 185 -11.68 5.07 -15.14
CA LEU A 185 -11.62 5.45 -13.74
C LEU A 185 -12.77 6.40 -13.37
N ALA A 186 -13.14 7.32 -14.25
CA ALA A 186 -14.23 8.27 -14.04
C ALA A 186 -15.62 7.64 -13.81
N GLU A 187 -15.81 6.36 -14.14
CA GLU A 187 -17.06 5.64 -13.86
C GLU A 187 -17.12 5.10 -12.42
N TYR A 188 -16.01 5.13 -11.68
CA TYR A 188 -15.91 4.76 -10.26
C TYR A 188 -15.99 6.01 -9.38
N ASP A 189 -17.10 6.72 -9.52
CA ASP A 189 -17.34 8.05 -8.96
C ASP A 189 -17.98 8.05 -7.57
N GLY A 190 -18.25 6.88 -6.97
CA GLY A 190 -18.91 6.76 -5.67
C GLY A 190 -20.38 7.21 -5.63
N GLN A 191 -20.96 7.59 -6.77
CA GLN A 191 -22.33 8.08 -6.88
C GLN A 191 -23.28 6.98 -7.34
N ASP A 192 -24.58 7.14 -7.05
CA ASP A 192 -25.63 6.20 -7.48
C ASP A 192 -25.38 4.72 -7.09
N GLY A 193 -24.52 4.48 -6.10
CA GLY A 193 -24.13 3.16 -5.62
C GLY A 193 -22.97 2.50 -6.37
N ASN A 194 -22.25 3.25 -7.21
CA ASN A 194 -20.96 2.86 -7.75
C ASN A 194 -19.89 2.85 -6.63
N ASP A 195 -18.84 2.06 -6.81
CA ASP A 195 -17.65 2.14 -5.98
C ASP A 195 -16.92 3.48 -6.24
N ALA A 196 -16.14 3.95 -5.28
CA ALA A 196 -15.41 5.22 -5.36
C ALA A 196 -13.90 4.97 -5.41
N PHE A 197 -13.27 5.20 -6.56
CA PHE A 197 -11.83 5.00 -6.75
C PHE A 197 -11.12 6.31 -7.04
N VAL A 198 -9.85 6.43 -6.62
CA VAL A 198 -8.98 7.55 -7.00
C VAL A 198 -7.62 7.01 -7.44
N ALA A 199 -6.96 7.70 -8.35
CA ALA A 199 -5.58 7.40 -8.70
C ALA A 199 -4.61 8.35 -7.99
N VAL A 200 -3.48 7.82 -7.52
CA VAL A 200 -2.34 8.58 -7.02
C VAL A 200 -1.06 7.90 -7.50
N ASP A 201 -0.17 8.66 -8.12
CA ASP A 201 1.08 8.19 -8.75
C ASP A 201 0.88 7.04 -9.74
N GLY A 202 -0.28 6.99 -10.41
CA GLY A 202 -0.65 5.93 -11.33
C GLY A 202 -1.18 4.65 -10.68
N PHE A 203 -1.30 4.58 -9.35
CA PHE A 203 -1.96 3.48 -8.65
C PHE A 203 -3.39 3.86 -8.28
N ILE A 204 -4.31 2.91 -8.37
CA ILE A 204 -5.74 3.12 -8.11
C ILE A 204 -6.08 2.57 -6.73
N PHE A 205 -6.66 3.42 -5.89
CA PHE A 205 -7.02 3.14 -4.52
C PHE A 205 -8.54 3.12 -4.35
N ASP A 206 -9.05 2.15 -3.60
CA ASP A 206 -10.46 2.05 -3.24
C ASP A 206 -10.76 2.93 -2.01
N VAL A 207 -11.41 4.06 -2.27
CA VAL A 207 -11.77 5.05 -1.25
C VAL A 207 -13.27 5.05 -0.95
N THR A 208 -13.99 3.99 -1.33
CA THR A 208 -15.45 3.87 -1.17
C THR A 208 -15.92 4.11 0.27
N GLU A 209 -15.13 3.66 1.25
CA GLU A 209 -15.47 3.83 2.67
C GLU A 209 -15.24 5.24 3.22
N SER A 210 -14.40 6.06 2.56
CA SER A 210 -14.03 7.41 3.02
C SER A 210 -14.65 8.55 2.19
N PHE A 211 -15.07 8.30 0.95
CA PHE A 211 -15.69 9.29 0.06
C PHE A 211 -17.22 9.14 0.08
N GLU A 212 -17.88 9.88 0.98
CA GLU A 212 -19.35 9.83 1.11
C GLU A 212 -20.02 10.48 -0.12
N ASP A 213 -20.82 9.70 -0.86
CA ASP A 213 -21.45 10.13 -2.13
C ASP A 213 -20.41 10.58 -3.17
N GLY A 214 -19.22 9.95 -3.16
CA GLY A 214 -18.15 10.23 -4.11
C GLY A 214 -17.30 11.46 -3.80
N GLU A 215 -17.47 12.09 -2.63
CA GLU A 215 -16.77 13.33 -2.26
C GLU A 215 -16.06 13.22 -0.90
N HIS A 216 -14.87 13.81 -0.83
CA HIS A 216 -14.13 13.98 0.42
C HIS A 216 -13.35 15.28 0.43
N PHE A 217 -13.71 16.19 1.34
CA PHE A 217 -13.09 17.51 1.52
C PHE A 217 -12.93 18.34 0.23
N GLY A 218 -13.87 18.22 -0.72
CA GLY A 218 -13.88 18.95 -1.97
C GLY A 218 -13.15 18.25 -3.12
N HIS A 219 -12.65 17.04 -2.90
CA HIS A 219 -12.12 16.16 -3.95
C HIS A 219 -13.17 15.10 -4.31
N GLU A 220 -13.25 14.78 -5.59
CA GLU A 220 -14.22 13.81 -6.13
C GLU A 220 -13.51 12.51 -6.48
N ALA A 221 -14.19 11.38 -6.28
CA ALA A 221 -13.76 10.09 -6.80
C ALA A 221 -13.85 10.05 -8.34
N GLY A 222 -13.24 9.03 -8.94
CA GLY A 222 -13.11 8.87 -10.38
C GLY A 222 -12.03 9.75 -11.01
N GLN A 223 -11.10 10.26 -10.22
CA GLN A 223 -10.06 11.20 -10.65
C GLN A 223 -8.65 10.71 -10.30
N ASP A 224 -7.67 11.21 -11.04
CA ASP A 224 -6.28 11.21 -10.61
C ASP A 224 -6.04 12.43 -9.72
N LEU A 225 -5.74 12.17 -8.45
CA LEU A 225 -5.54 13.16 -7.39
C LEU A 225 -4.05 13.30 -7.02
N THR A 226 -3.15 12.89 -7.90
CA THR A 226 -1.69 12.92 -7.66
C THR A 226 -1.18 14.32 -7.28
N ASP A 227 -1.69 15.36 -7.93
CA ASP A 227 -1.29 16.74 -7.65
C ASP A 227 -2.07 17.30 -6.46
N GLU A 228 -3.36 16.97 -6.35
CA GLU A 228 -4.29 17.49 -5.36
C GLU A 228 -3.98 17.00 -3.94
N ILE A 229 -3.45 15.78 -3.77
CA ILE A 229 -3.15 15.21 -2.46
C ILE A 229 -2.11 16.01 -1.67
N GLU A 230 -1.25 16.78 -2.36
CA GLU A 230 -0.25 17.66 -1.74
C GLU A 230 -0.88 18.86 -1.00
N GLU A 231 -2.14 19.20 -1.32
CA GLU A 231 -2.88 20.29 -0.69
C GLU A 231 -3.85 19.81 0.41
N ALA A 232 -3.95 18.49 0.60
CA ALA A 232 -4.90 17.88 1.52
C ALA A 232 -4.49 18.05 3.00
N ASP A 233 -5.49 18.11 3.89
CA ASP A 233 -5.27 18.19 5.35
C ASP A 233 -4.58 16.92 5.89
N HIS A 234 -4.70 15.81 5.16
CA HIS A 234 -3.98 14.56 5.37
C HIS A 234 -3.34 14.17 4.04
N LEU A 235 -2.02 14.07 4.04
CA LEU A 235 -1.19 13.88 2.84
C LEU A 235 -1.14 12.39 2.45
N ARG A 236 -0.05 11.94 1.81
CA ARG A 236 0.11 10.58 1.31
C ARG A 236 0.17 9.54 2.44
N SER A 237 0.46 9.97 3.66
CA SER A 237 0.57 9.13 4.86
C SER A 237 -0.66 8.26 5.15
N VAL A 238 -1.84 8.58 4.60
CA VAL A 238 -3.06 7.75 4.77
C VAL A 238 -3.19 6.63 3.74
N LEU A 239 -2.53 6.74 2.58
CA LEU A 239 -2.66 5.77 1.48
C LEU A 239 -2.29 4.34 1.86
N PRO A 240 -1.32 4.08 2.76
CA PRO A 240 -1.06 2.71 3.21
C PRO A 240 -2.28 2.04 3.85
N ASP A 241 -3.20 2.80 4.46
CA ASP A 241 -4.41 2.22 5.05
C ASP A 241 -5.55 2.00 4.03
N VAL A 242 -5.33 2.36 2.76
CA VAL A 242 -6.31 2.29 1.68
C VAL A 242 -5.98 1.13 0.72
N PRO A 243 -6.95 0.27 0.34
CA PRO A 243 -6.69 -0.82 -0.59
C PRO A 243 -6.24 -0.33 -1.98
N VAL A 244 -5.12 -0.84 -2.47
CA VAL A 244 -4.72 -0.69 -3.88
C VAL A 244 -5.48 -1.72 -4.71
N VAL A 245 -6.29 -1.25 -5.66
CA VAL A 245 -7.16 -2.12 -6.48
C VAL A 245 -6.78 -2.14 -7.95
N GLY A 246 -5.94 -1.23 -8.41
CA GLY A 246 -5.57 -1.15 -9.81
C GLY A 246 -4.37 -0.27 -10.13
N VAL A 247 -4.13 -0.12 -11.43
CA VAL A 247 -3.17 0.82 -12.03
C VAL A 247 -3.80 1.60 -13.16
N LEU A 248 -3.38 2.84 -13.33
CA LEU A 248 -3.72 3.65 -14.49
C LEU A 248 -2.91 3.20 -15.71
N VAL A 249 -3.59 3.09 -16.84
CA VAL A 249 -3.02 2.80 -18.17
C VAL A 249 -3.40 3.87 -19.18
N GLU A 250 -2.61 4.00 -20.26
CA GLU A 250 -2.84 4.99 -21.33
C GLU A 250 -4.00 4.65 -22.28
#